data_AF-A0AAW8AQ26-F1
#
_entry.id   AF-A0AAW8AQ26-F1
#
_cell.length_a   1.000
_cell.length_b   1.000
_cell.length_c   1.000
_cell.angle_alpha   90.00
_cell.angle_beta   90.00
_cell.angle_gamma   90.00
#
_symmetry.space_group_name_H-M   'P 1'
#
loop_
_entity.id
_entity.type
_entity.pdbx_description
1 polymer ?
#
loop_
_entity_poly.entity_id
_entity_poly.type
_entity_poly.pdbx_seq_one_letter_code
_entity_poly.pdbx_strand_id
1 'polypeptide(L)'
;IDAALSHARTVLATLTLLLIAGTYAYISIPKESEPDVNIPIIYVSLSQSGISPEDAERLLIRPMEQELTAIEGKKEMRSTAFLGGGMV
;
A
#
# COMPACT_ATOMS: atom_id res chain seq x y z
N ILE A 1 -21.91 -6.85 44.02
CA ILE A 1 -23.03 -7.74 43.61
C ILE A 1 -24.37 -7.15 44.01
N ASP A 2 -24.57 -6.76 45.27
CA ASP A 2 -25.84 -6.16 45.72
C ASP A 2 -26.24 -4.89 44.95
N ALA A 3 -25.29 -4.00 44.64
CA ALA A 3 -25.54 -2.80 43.83
C ALA A 3 -26.00 -3.10 42.39
N ALA A 4 -25.57 -4.22 41.80
CA ALA A 4 -26.00 -4.63 40.47
C ALA A 4 -27.42 -5.22 40.48
N LEU A 5 -27.83 -5.82 41.61
CA LEU A 5 -29.16 -6.38 41.81
C LEU A 5 -30.18 -5.31 42.23
N SER A 6 -29.80 -4.35 43.09
CA SER A 6 -30.67 -3.24 43.53
C SER A 6 -31.00 -2.27 42.41
N HIS A 7 -30.10 -2.10 41.43
CA HIS A 7 -30.27 -1.23 40.27
C HIS A 7 -30.33 -2.03 38.96
N ALA A 8 -30.93 -3.22 38.98
CA ALA A 8 -31.05 -4.10 37.82
C ALA A 8 -31.63 -3.41 36.58
N ARG A 9 -32.57 -2.46 36.75
CA ARG A 9 -33.12 -1.66 35.63
C ARG A 9 -32.06 -0.78 34.96
N THR A 10 -31.23 -0.09 35.74
CA THR A 10 -30.15 0.76 35.22
C THR A 10 -29.09 -0.09 34.54
N VAL A 11 -28.72 -1.23 35.15
CA VAL A 11 -27.75 -2.17 34.57
C VAL A 11 -28.23 -2.74 33.23
N LEU A 12 -29.50 -3.15 33.14
CA LEU A 12 -30.10 -3.64 31.89
C LEU A 12 -30.22 -2.54 30.83
N ALA A 13 -30.55 -1.31 31.23
CA ALA A 13 -30.59 -0.17 30.31
C ALA A 13 -29.20 0.15 29.74
N THR A 14 -28.17 0.17 30.58
CA THR A 14 -26.78 0.37 30.14
C THR A 14 -26.31 -0.77 29.24
N LEU A 15 -26.63 -2.03 29.57
CA LEU A 15 -26.33 -3.18 28.72
C LEU A 15 -26.99 -3.05 27.34
N THR A 16 -28.27 -2.66 27.31
CA THR A 16 -29.02 -2.48 26.06
C THR A 16 -28.39 -1.38 25.20
N LEU A 17 -28.01 -0.27 25.83
CA LEU A 17 -27.33 0.84 25.15
C LEU A 17 -25.98 0.40 24.58
N LEU A 18 -25.19 -0.38 25.33
CA LEU A 18 -23.91 -0.91 24.87
C LEU A 18 -24.08 -1.87 23.68
N LEU A 19 -25.12 -2.71 23.69
CA LEU A 19 -25.42 -3.61 22.57
C LEU A 19 -25.78 -2.81 21.31
N ILE A 20 -26.65 -1.80 21.43
CA ILE A 20 -27.03 -0.94 20.30
C ILE A 20 -25.81 -0.19 19.76
N ALA A 21 -25.01 0.42 20.64
CA ALA A 21 -23.80 1.13 20.24
C ALA A 21 -22.77 0.20 19.58
N GLY A 22 -22.60 -1.02 20.12
CA GLY A 22 -21.71 -2.03 19.55
C GLY A 22 -22.18 -2.53 18.19
N THR A 23 -23.48 -2.80 18.02
CA THR A 23 -24.06 -3.17 16.72
C THR A 23 -23.93 -2.03 15.71
N TYR A 24 -24.17 -0.79 16.12
CA TYR A 24 -23.99 0.37 15.26
C TYR A 24 -22.54 0.50 14.81
N ALA A 25 -21.58 0.41 15.74
CA ALA A 25 -20.15 0.43 15.44
C ALA A 25 -19.78 -0.69 14.44
N TYR A 26 -20.24 -1.92 14.69
CA TYR A 26 -19.98 -3.08 13.82
C TYR A 26 -20.48 -2.89 12.38
N ILE A 27 -21.66 -2.28 12.19
CA ILE A 27 -22.22 -2.02 10.86
C ILE A 27 -21.57 -0.79 10.22
N SER A 28 -21.25 0.23 11.02
CA SER A 28 -20.73 1.52 10.55
C SER A 28 -19.26 1.46 10.13
N ILE A 29 -18.47 0.55 10.69
CA ILE A 29 -17.06 0.40 10.32
C ILE A 29 -17.02 -0.24 8.92
N PRO A 30 -16.59 0.51 7.88
CA PRO A 30 -16.42 -0.06 6.57
C PRO A 30 -15.29 -1.08 6.65
N LYS A 31 -15.63 -2.34 6.39
CA LYS A 31 -14.63 -3.39 6.21
C LYS A 31 -13.88 -3.13 4.90
N GLU A 32 -12.69 -2.53 4.99
CA GLU A 32 -11.78 -2.46 3.85
C GLU A 32 -11.34 -3.88 3.51
N SER A 33 -12.03 -4.48 2.53
CA SER A 33 -11.78 -5.86 2.07
C SER A 33 -10.48 -5.94 1.26
N GLU A 34 -10.06 -4.80 0.72
CA GLU A 34 -8.78 -4.58 0.07
C GLU A 34 -8.12 -3.42 0.80
N PRO A 35 -7.22 -3.68 1.78
CA PRO A 35 -6.39 -2.62 2.32
C PRO A 35 -5.57 -2.06 1.16
N ASP A 36 -5.71 -0.78 0.88
CA ASP A 36 -4.89 -0.09 -0.13
C ASP A 36 -3.45 0.02 0.37
N VAL A 37 -2.69 -1.06 0.18
CA VAL A 37 -1.26 -1.08 0.48
C VAL A 37 -0.56 -0.32 -0.64
N ASN A 38 -0.41 0.98 -0.43
CA ASN A 38 0.36 1.85 -1.31
C ASN A 38 1.84 1.47 -1.25
N ILE A 39 2.26 0.53 -2.10
CA ILE A 39 3.67 0.23 -2.33
C ILE A 39 4.21 1.36 -3.23
N PRO A 40 5.12 2.22 -2.75
CA PRO A 40 5.65 3.29 -3.57
C PRO A 40 6.54 2.70 -4.67
N ILE A 41 6.05 2.73 -5.92
CA ILE A 41 6.81 2.33 -7.09
C ILE A 41 7.18 3.57 -7.88
N ILE A 42 8.46 3.71 -8.19
CA ILE A 42 8.99 4.76 -9.07
C ILE A 42 9.25 4.11 -10.43
N TYR A 43 8.78 4.74 -11.51
CA TYR A 43 9.00 4.27 -12.87
C TYR A 43 9.80 5.30 -13.65
N VAL A 44 10.91 4.87 -14.25
CA VAL A 44 11.74 5.71 -15.12
C VAL A 44 11.73 5.11 -16.52
N SER A 45 11.14 5.83 -17.49
CA SER A 45 11.14 5.43 -18.89
C SER A 45 12.20 6.20 -19.68
N LEU A 46 12.99 5.48 -20.47
CA LEU A 46 14.04 6.00 -21.32
C LEU A 46 13.71 5.58 -22.74
N SER A 47 13.37 6.53 -23.61
CA SER A 47 13.12 6.25 -25.03
C SER A 47 14.23 6.85 -25.88
N GLN A 48 14.82 6.01 -26.73
CA GLN A 48 15.84 6.42 -27.69
C GLN A 48 15.58 5.73 -29.02
N SER A 49 15.09 6.47 -30.00
CA SER A 49 14.73 5.91 -31.31
C SER A 49 15.93 5.29 -32.02
N GLY A 50 15.77 4.07 -32.54
CA GLY A 50 16.78 3.40 -33.35
C GLY A 50 17.94 2.75 -32.59
N ILE A 51 17.88 2.67 -31.26
CA ILE A 51 18.87 1.93 -30.46
C ILE A 51 18.54 0.43 -30.44
N SER A 52 19.57 -0.40 -30.61
CA SER A 52 19.48 -1.86 -30.42
C SER A 52 19.26 -2.18 -28.93
N PRO A 53 18.54 -3.26 -28.59
CA PRO A 53 18.33 -3.67 -27.19
C PRO A 53 19.63 -3.83 -26.39
N GLU A 54 20.69 -4.35 -27.02
CA GLU A 54 21.99 -4.60 -26.39
C GLU A 54 22.71 -3.29 -26.03
N ASP A 55 22.63 -2.31 -26.92
CA ASP A 55 23.19 -0.98 -26.71
C ASP A 55 22.34 -0.17 -25.72
N ALA A 56 21.01 -0.34 -25.75
CA ALA A 56 20.11 0.27 -24.77
C ALA A 56 20.41 -0.21 -23.35
N GLU A 57 20.69 -1.50 -23.17
CA GLU A 57 21.09 -2.04 -21.87
C GLU A 57 22.39 -1.37 -21.39
N ARG A 58 23.43 -1.38 -22.24
CA ARG A 58 24.75 -0.89 -21.85
C ARG A 58 24.84 0.62 -21.67
N LEU A 59 24.18 1.38 -22.53
CA LEU A 59 24.36 2.84 -22.63
C LEU A 59 23.25 3.63 -21.93
N LEU A 60 22.06 3.06 -21.77
CA LEU A 60 20.93 3.75 -21.12
C LEU A 60 20.62 3.13 -19.76
N ILE A 61 20.38 1.82 -19.72
CA ILE A 61 19.92 1.15 -18.50
C ILE A 61 21.01 1.08 -17.43
N ARG A 62 22.22 0.60 -17.76
CA ARG A 62 23.32 0.46 -16.77
C ARG A 62 23.70 1.77 -16.05
N PRO A 63 23.93 2.91 -16.74
CA PRO A 63 24.26 4.14 -16.04
C PRO A 63 23.08 4.63 -15.18
N MET A 64 21.84 4.47 -15.67
CA MET A 64 20.66 4.84 -14.89
C MET A 64 20.48 3.95 -13.66
N GLU A 65 20.77 2.66 -13.77
CA GLU A 65 20.75 1.72 -12.65
C GLU A 65 21.79 2.08 -11.60
N GLN A 66 22.99 2.52 -12.00
CA GLN A 66 24.03 3.00 -11.08
C GLN A 66 23.60 4.24 -10.30
N GLU A 67 23.00 5.23 -10.98
CA GLU A 67 22.49 6.44 -10.34
C GLU A 67 21.31 6.15 -9.40
N LEU A 68 20.37 5.30 -9.83
CA LEU A 68 19.22 4.88 -9.00
C LEU A 68 19.65 3.95 -7.85
N THR A 69 20.81 3.28 -7.99
CA THR A 69 21.43 2.51 -6.91
C THR A 69 21.92 3.38 -5.75
N ALA A 70 22.18 4.68 -5.98
CA ALA A 70 22.55 5.60 -4.91
C ALA A 70 21.35 6.01 -4.01
N ILE A 71 20.10 5.79 -4.44
CA ILE A 71 18.90 6.17 -3.68
C ILE A 71 18.70 5.22 -2.49
N GLU A 72 18.65 5.76 -1.28
CA GLU A 72 18.34 5.00 -0.06
C GLU A 72 16.85 4.63 0.04
N GLY A 73 16.54 3.48 0.64
CA GLY A 73 15.15 3.07 0.91
C GLY A 73 14.45 2.24 -0.17
N LYS A 74 15.15 1.82 -1.22
CA LYS A 74 14.59 0.91 -2.24
C LYS A 74 14.62 -0.56 -1.79
N LYS A 75 13.51 -1.28 -2.00
CA LYS A 75 13.39 -2.71 -1.69
C LYS A 75 13.80 -3.60 -2.87
N GLU A 76 13.39 -3.22 -4.08
CA GLU A 76 13.64 -3.96 -5.31
C GLU A 76 13.73 -2.97 -6.49
N MET A 77 14.58 -3.27 -7.47
CA MET A 77 14.75 -2.49 -8.69
C MET A 77 14.78 -3.47 -9.86
N ARG A 78 13.98 -3.22 -10.90
CA ARG A 78 13.87 -4.07 -12.09
C ARG A 78 13.97 -3.23 -13.35
N SER A 79 15.06 -3.43 -14.07
CA SER A 79 15.35 -2.80 -15.35
C SER A 79 14.98 -3.73 -16.52
N THR A 80 14.53 -3.16 -17.64
CA THR A 80 14.24 -3.90 -18.88
C THR A 80 14.59 -3.03 -20.09
N ALA A 81 15.48 -3.52 -20.94
CA ALA A 81 15.81 -2.90 -22.23
C ALA A 81 14.97 -3.51 -23.36
N PHE A 82 14.56 -2.69 -24.32
CA PHE A 82 13.86 -3.13 -25.52
C PHE A 82 14.26 -2.28 -26.74
N LEU A 83 13.87 -2.71 -27.94
CA LEU A 83 14.22 -1.99 -29.15
C LEU A 83 13.58 -0.59 -29.13
N GLY A 84 14.41 0.45 -29.17
CA GLY A 84 13.96 1.84 -29.07
C GLY A 84 13.92 2.43 -27.66
N GLY A 85 14.42 1.73 -26.63
CA GLY A 85 14.52 2.30 -25.28
C GLY A 85 14.63 1.29 -24.15
N GLY A 86 14.17 1.66 -22.97
CA GLY A 86 14.14 0.81 -21.80
C GLY A 86 13.44 1.46 -20.62
N MET A 87 13.18 0.68 -19.59
CA MET A 87 12.52 1.13 -18.36
C MET A 87 13.24 0.57 -17.14
N VAL A 88 13.28 1.36 -16.07
CA VAL A 88 13.85 1.02 -14.76
C VAL A 88 12.85 1.33 -13.67
#